data_AF-A0A1T2L9E3-F1
#
_entry.id   AF-A0A1T2L9E3-F1
#
_cell.length_a   1.000
_cell.length_b   1.000
_cell.length_c   1.000
_cell.angle_alpha   90.00
_cell.angle_beta   90.00
_cell.angle_gamma   90.00
#
_symmetry.space_group_name_H-M   'P 1'
#
loop_
_entity.id
_entity.type
_entity.pdbx_description
1 polymer ?
#
loop_
_entity_poly.entity_id
_entity_poly.type
_entity_poly.pdbx_seq_one_letter_code
_entity_poly.pdbx_strand_id
1 'polypeptide(L)' 'MKMARNEKTSKKVASIASKGLKDPKSLTPGEIKSLAATALTQAPDKKKPAAKKKPAAKKR' A
#
# COMPACT_ATOMS: atom_id res chain seq x y z
N MET A 1 11.55 -7.44 -11.30
CA MET A 1 10.70 -6.29 -10.90
C MET A 1 10.50 -6.31 -9.39
N LYS A 2 11.01 -5.31 -8.67
CA LYS A 2 10.80 -5.16 -7.23
C LYS A 2 9.59 -4.24 -7.06
N MET A 3 8.46 -4.77 -6.59
CA MET A 3 7.38 -3.93 -6.05
C MET A 3 7.98 -3.00 -5.00
N ALA A 4 7.51 -1.75 -4.96
CA ALA A 4 7.98 -0.77 -3.98
C ALA A 4 7.87 -1.41 -2.59
N ARG A 5 8.95 -1.36 -1.80
CA ARG A 5 9.10 -2.08 -0.52
C ARG A 5 7.96 -1.87 0.50
N ASN A 6 7.03 -0.96 0.22
CA ASN A 6 5.97 -0.47 1.09
C ASN A 6 4.57 -0.41 0.41
N GLU A 7 4.37 -1.02 -0.77
CA GLU A 7 3.04 -1.06 -1.39
C GLU A 7 2.07 -1.93 -0.57
N LYS A 8 1.08 -1.30 0.10
CA LYS A 8 0.00 -1.99 0.84
C LYS A 8 -1.17 -2.37 -0.07
N THR A 9 -0.91 -2.61 -1.34
CA THR A 9 -1.88 -3.04 -2.34
C THR A 9 -2.00 -4.56 -2.30
N SER A 10 -3.22 -5.07 -2.13
CA SER A 10 -3.45 -6.51 -2.18
C SER A 10 -3.08 -7.06 -3.58
N LYS A 11 -2.67 -8.33 -3.66
CA LYS A 11 -2.33 -8.99 -4.93
C LYS A 11 -3.41 -8.81 -6.01
N LYS A 12 -4.68 -8.77 -5.59
CA LYS A 12 -5.84 -8.53 -6.45
C LYS A 12 -5.80 -7.14 -7.07
N VAL A 13 -5.57 -6.09 -6.27
CA VAL A 13 -5.49 -4.71 -6.77
C VAL A 13 -4.29 -4.50 -7.68
N ALA A 14 -3.14 -5.10 -7.36
CA ALA A 14 -1.95 -5.03 -8.22
C ALA A 14 -2.17 -5.71 -9.59
N SER A 15 -2.88 -6.84 -9.62
CA SER A 15 -3.26 -7.52 -10.86
C SER A 15 -4.20 -6.66 -11.72
N ILE A 16 -5.23 -6.06 -11.10
CA ILE A 16 -6.15 -5.16 -11.78
C ILE A 16 -5.41 -3.92 -12.33
N ALA A 17 -4.49 -3.34 -11.55
CA ALA A 17 -3.67 -2.22 -12.02
C ALA A 17 -2.81 -2.60 -13.22
N SER A 18 -2.15 -3.77 -13.17
CA SER A 18 -1.34 -4.28 -14.28
C SER A 18 -2.17 -4.50 -15.55
N LYS A 19 -3.37 -5.06 -15.40
CA LYS A 19 -4.34 -5.24 -16.48
C LYS A 19 -4.76 -3.89 -17.08
N GLY A 20 -5.11 -2.91 -16.24
CA GLY A 20 -5.49 -1.57 -16.66
C GLY A 20 -4.39 -0.79 -17.37
N LEU A 21 -3.14 -0.95 -16.96
CA LEU A 21 -1.97 -0.35 -17.63
C LEU A 21 -1.74 -0.94 -19.03
N LYS A 22 -2.03 -2.24 -19.20
CA LYS A 22 -1.88 -2.93 -20.49
C LYS A 22 -3.03 -2.61 -21.45
N ASP A 23 -4.27 -2.67 -20.96
CA ASP A 23 -5.46 -2.35 -21.72
C ASP A 23 -6.54 -1.75 -20.80
N PRO A 24 -6.67 -0.41 -20.77
CA PRO A 24 -7.60 0.26 -19.87
C PRO A 24 -9.08 -0.03 -20.19
N LYS A 25 -9.42 -0.42 -21.43
CA LYS A 25 -10.80 -0.76 -21.82
C LYS A 25 -11.24 -2.14 -21.33
N SER A 26 -10.28 -2.99 -20.95
CA SER A 26 -10.55 -4.33 -20.41
C SER A 26 -11.06 -4.32 -18.96
N LEU A 27 -11.03 -3.16 -18.29
CA LEU A 27 -11.47 -3.02 -16.91
C LEU A 27 -12.99 -2.91 -16.80
N THR A 28 -13.55 -3.69 -15.89
CA THR A 28 -14.95 -3.59 -15.51
C THR A 28 -15.18 -2.38 -14.58
N PRO A 29 -16.42 -1.87 -14.49
CA PRO A 29 -16.76 -0.81 -13.54
C PRO A 29 -16.41 -1.15 -12.07
N GLY A 30 -16.51 -2.43 -11.69
CA GLY A 30 -16.14 -2.89 -10.34
C GLY A 30 -14.63 -2.86 -10.08
N GLU A 31 -13.82 -3.20 -11.09
CA GLU A 31 -12.36 -3.10 -11.02
C GLU A 31 -11.91 -1.64 -10.91
N ILE A 32 -12.53 -0.73 -11.67
CA ILE A 32 -12.26 0.71 -11.62
C ILE A 32 -12.59 1.26 -10.22
N LYS A 33 -13.77 0.93 -9.67
CA LYS A 33 -14.15 1.34 -8.30
C LYS A 33 -13.16 0.82 -7.26
N SER A 34 -12.70 -0.42 -7.40
CA SER A 34 -11.74 -1.03 -6.46
C SER A 34 -10.38 -0.32 -6.50
N LEU A 35 -9.89 0.03 -7.69
CA LEU A 35 -8.67 0.83 -7.85
C LEU A 35 -8.83 2.22 -7.23
N ALA A 36 -9.93 2.93 -7.55
CA ALA A 36 -10.19 4.28 -7.04
C ALA A 36 -10.32 4.30 -5.51
N ALA A 37 -11.06 3.35 -4.93
CA ALA A 37 -11.21 3.23 -3.48
C ALA A 37 -9.86 2.96 -2.79
N THR A 38 -9.01 2.11 -3.39
CA THR A 38 -7.67 1.85 -2.86
C THR A 38 -6.83 3.12 -2.90
N ALA A 39 -6.83 3.86 -4.01
CA ALA A 39 -6.08 5.11 -4.15
C ALA A 39 -6.52 6.17 -3.12
N LEU A 40 -7.83 6.33 -2.89
CA LEU A 40 -8.35 7.30 -1.90
C LEU A 40 -8.01 6.95 -0.45
N THR A 41 -7.84 5.67 -0.15
CA THR A 41 -7.54 5.17 1.21
C THR A 41 -6.05 4.97 1.48
N GLN A 42 -5.20 5.06 0.44
CA GLN A 42 -3.75 5.08 0.62
C GLN A 42 -3.34 6.37 1.33
N ALA A 43 -3.27 6.33 2.65
CA ALA A 43 -2.63 7.38 3.42
C ALA A 43 -1.11 7.35 3.17
N PRO A 44 -0.44 8.49 2.97
CA PRO A 44 1.02 8.55 2.93
C PRO A 44 1.59 7.96 4.23
N ASP A 45 2.63 7.15 4.12
CA ASP A 45 3.25 6.48 5.27
C ASP A 45 3.69 7.55 6.29
N LYS A 46 2.99 7.61 7.43
CA LYS A 46 3.44 8.44 8.56
C LYS A 46 4.71 7.79 9.08
N LYS A 47 5.83 8.52 9.07
CA LYS A 47 7.09 8.07 9.67
C LYS A 47 6.78 7.52 11.06
N LYS A 48 7.04 6.23 11.28
CA LYS A 48 6.88 5.62 12.60
C LYS A 48 7.73 6.44 13.57
N PRO A 49 7.15 7.09 14.59
CA PRO A 49 7.95 7.82 15.56
C PRO A 49 8.96 6.84 16.16
N ALA A 50 10.23 7.24 16.17
CA ALA A 50 11.31 6.43 16.70
C ALA A 50 10.90 5.93 18.09
N ALA A 51 10.93 4.60 18.28
CA ALA A 51 10.61 4.01 19.56
C ALA A 51 11.52 4.65 20.61
N LYS A 52 10.95 5.43 21.53
CA LYS A 52 11.67 5.94 22.70
C LYS A 52 12.23 4.71 23.42
N LYS A 53 13.55 4.54 23.38
CA LYS A 53 14.23 3.48 24.14
C LYS A 53 13.83 3.69 25.61
N LYS A 54 13.22 2.67 26.24
CA LYS A 54 13.03 2.66 27.70
C LYS A 54 14.42 2.76 28.33
N PRO A 55 14.67 3.66 29.30
CA PRO A 55 15.96 3.72 29.97
C PRO A 55 16.20 2.38 30.67
N ALA A 56 17.39 1.81 30.45
CA ALA A 56 17.80 0.56 31.05
C ALA A 56 17.77 0.71 32.58
N ALA A 57 17.05 -0.19 33.26
CA ALA A 57 16.99 -0.22 34.71
C ALA A 57 18.42 -0.42 35.27
N LYS A 58 18.87 0.55 36.07
CA LYS A 58 20.14 0.49 36.80
C LYS A 58 20.06 -0.63 37.83
N LYS A 59 20.80 -1.72 37.61
CA LYS A 59 21.01 -2.78 38.62
C LYS A 59 21.84 -2.20 39.77
N ARG A 60 21.33 -2.29 40.99
CA ARG A 60 22.05 -2.08 42.26
C ARG A 60 22.60 -3.41 42.75
#